data_AF-A0A1G2FUA2-F1
#
_entry.id   AF-A0A1G2FUA2-F1
#
_cell.length_a   1.000
_cell.length_b   1.000
_cell.length_c   1.000
_cell.angle_alpha   90.00
_cell.angle_beta   90.00
_cell.angle_gamma   90.00
#
_symmetry.space_group_name_H-M   'P 1'
#
loop_
_entity.id
_entity.type
_entity.pdbx_description
1 polymer ?
#
loop_
_entity_poly.entity_id
_entity_poly.type
_entity_poly.pdbx_seq_one_letter_code
_entity_poly.pdbx_strand_id
1 'polypeptide(L)' 'MKPLKEELEKIKRETQEKIFTLILAGFGLVAALAWNDAIQSLFNFLFPKTNGIIGKFAYAIIITIIVVLITLQLKKISKK' A
#
# COMPACT_ATOMS: atom_id res chain seq x y z
N MET A 1 31.94 -20.02 -25.12
CA MET A 1 30.68 -20.55 -24.56
C MET A 1 30.40 -20.15 -23.10
N LYS A 2 31.42 -19.94 -22.23
CA LYS A 2 31.24 -19.35 -20.88
C LYS A 2 30.54 -17.97 -20.84
N PRO A 3 30.87 -16.99 -21.71
CA PRO A 3 30.26 -15.66 -21.62
C PRO A 3 28.76 -15.65 -21.92
N LEU A 4 28.30 -16.51 -22.85
CA LEU A 4 26.87 -16.62 -23.18
C LEU A 4 26.04 -17.14 -22.00
N LYS A 5 26.56 -18.10 -21.22
CA LYS A 5 25.85 -18.62 -20.05
C LYS A 5 25.72 -17.55 -18.94
N GLU A 6 26.75 -16.75 -18.75
CA GLU A 6 26.76 -15.67 -17.76
C GLU A 6 25.77 -14.55 -18.13
N GLU A 7 25.69 -14.17 -19.41
CA GLU A 7 24.69 -13.21 -19.90
C GLU A 7 23.26 -13.73 -19.74
N LEU A 8 23.01 -15.01 -20.06
CA LEU A 8 21.68 -15.62 -19.89
C LEU A 8 21.23 -15.67 -18.43
N GLU A 9 22.12 -16.02 -17.51
CA GLU A 9 21.81 -16.03 -16.07
C GLU A 9 21.54 -14.61 -15.54
N LYS A 10 22.29 -13.61 -16.03
CA LYS A 10 22.04 -12.20 -15.68
C LYS A 10 20.67 -11.73 -16.17
N ILE A 11 20.33 -12.00 -17.43
CA ILE A 11 19.02 -11.64 -18.02
C ILE A 11 17.88 -12.32 -17.26
N LYS A 12 18.04 -13.61 -16.91
CA LYS A 12 17.05 -14.35 -16.14
C LYS A 12 16.82 -13.71 -14.78
N ARG A 13 17.89 -13.36 -14.05
CA ARG A 13 17.79 -12.71 -12.74
C ARG A 13 17.09 -11.35 -12.83
N GLU A 14 17.50 -10.50 -13.76
CA GLU A 14 16.87 -9.19 -13.98
C GLU A 14 15.39 -9.32 -14.35
N THR A 15 15.04 -10.33 -15.14
CA THR A 15 13.63 -10.60 -15.51
C THR A 15 12.82 -11.02 -14.29
N GLN A 16 13.36 -11.91 -13.44
CA GLN A 16 12.70 -12.32 -12.20
C GLN A 16 12.50 -11.13 -11.25
N GLU A 17 13.52 -10.30 -11.04
CA GLU A 17 13.43 -9.09 -10.22
C GLU A 17 12.33 -8.14 -10.72
N LYS A 18 12.23 -7.93 -12.04
CA LYS A 18 11.17 -7.11 -12.65
C LYS A 18 9.79 -7.73 -12.44
N ILE A 19 9.65 -9.04 -12.63
CA ILE A 19 8.38 -9.75 -12.40
C ILE A 19 7.94 -9.59 -10.94
N PHE A 20 8.84 -9.82 -9.98
CA PHE A 20 8.52 -9.62 -8.56
C PHE A 20 8.11 -8.18 -8.27
N THR A 21 8.80 -7.20 -8.84
CA THR A 21 8.47 -5.79 -8.68
C THR A 21 7.05 -5.50 -9.19
N LEU A 22 6.69 -5.99 -10.37
CA LEU A 22 5.35 -5.80 -10.94
C LEU A 22 4.27 -6.50 -10.13
N ILE A 23 4.53 -7.73 -9.66
CA ILE A 23 3.61 -8.49 -8.81
C ILE A 23 3.39 -7.75 -7.49
N LEU A 24 4.46 -7.32 -6.82
CA LEU A 24 4.40 -6.58 -5.57
C LEU A 24 3.70 -5.24 -5.74
N ALA A 25 3.94 -4.52 -6.84
CA ALA A 25 3.24 -3.29 -7.15
C ALA A 25 1.74 -3.53 -7.35
N GLY A 26 1.36 -4.57 -8.10
CA GLY A 26 -0.03 -4.96 -8.30
C GLY A 26 -0.72 -5.32 -6.99
N PHE A 27 -0.10 -6.15 -6.14
CA PHE A 27 -0.63 -6.47 -4.82
C PHE A 27 -0.66 -5.27 -3.87
N GLY A 28 0.33 -4.38 -3.94
CA GLY A 28 0.34 -3.13 -3.21
C GLY A 28 -0.86 -2.25 -3.55
N LEU A 29 -1.24 -2.17 -4.83
CA LEU A 29 -2.44 -1.48 -5.28
C LEU A 29 -3.72 -2.15 -4.74
N VAL A 30 -3.83 -3.48 -4.88
CA VAL A 30 -4.99 -4.24 -4.37
C VAL A 30 -5.13 -4.06 -2.86
N ALA A 31 -4.03 -4.12 -2.11
CA ALA A 31 -4.03 -3.89 -0.67
C ALA A 31 -4.47 -2.47 -0.33
N ALA A 32 -3.96 -1.45 -1.03
CA ALA A 32 -4.38 -0.06 -0.82
C ALA A 32 -5.89 0.13 -1.05
N LEU A 33 -6.43 -0.49 -2.10
CA LEU A 33 -7.87 -0.44 -2.39
C LEU A 33 -8.70 -1.15 -1.31
N ALA A 34 -8.27 -2.33 -0.86
CA ALA A 34 -8.95 -3.09 0.18
C ALA A 34 -8.97 -2.35 1.52
N TRP A 35 -7.86 -1.72 1.91
CA TRP A 35 -7.80 -0.90 3.13
C TRP A 35 -8.70 0.34 3.02
N ASN A 36 -8.75 1.00 1.85
CA ASN A 36 -9.65 2.12 1.64
C ASN A 36 -11.12 1.71 1.83
N ASP A 37 -11.54 0.58 1.24
CA ASP A 37 -12.91 0.09 1.38
C ASP A 37 -13.24 -0.33 2.82
N ALA A 38 -12.33 -1.05 3.48
CA ALA A 38 -12.51 -1.51 4.86
C ALA A 38 -12.71 -0.34 5.84
N ILE A 39 -11.89 0.72 5.72
CA ILE A 39 -11.98 1.89 6.60
C ILE A 39 -13.27 2.66 6.32
N GLN A 40 -13.67 2.83 5.07
CA GLN A 40 -14.94 3.48 4.72
C GLN A 40 -16.14 2.69 5.25
N SER A 41 -16.15 1.38 5.07
CA SER A 41 -17.22 0.50 5.57
C SER A 41 -17.31 0.54 7.09
N LEU A 42 -16.18 0.49 7.79
CA LEU A 42 -16.13 0.63 9.25
C LEU A 42 -16.65 2.00 9.70
N PHE A 43 -16.26 3.08 9.03
CA PHE A 43 -16.74 4.43 9.35
C PHE A 43 -18.26 4.53 9.18
N ASN A 44 -18.80 4.04 8.06
CA ASN A 44 -20.23 4.06 7.80
C ASN A 44 -21.02 3.21 8.80
N PHE A 45 -20.45 2.07 9.23
CA PHE A 45 -21.05 1.22 10.27
C PHE A 45 -21.10 1.93 11.63
N LEU A 46 -20.04 2.64 12.01
CA LEU A 46 -19.96 3.35 13.29
C LEU A 46 -20.75 4.67 13.31
N PHE A 47 -20.86 5.36 12.17
CA PHE A 47 -21.48 6.68 12.05
C PHE A 47 -22.57 6.78 10.95
N PRO A 48 -23.61 5.92 10.98
CA PRO A 48 -24.57 5.80 9.87
C PRO A 48 -25.40 7.07 9.60
N LYS A 49 -25.53 7.97 10.59
CA LYS A 49 -26.26 9.24 10.45
C LYS A 49 -25.42 10.39 9.87
N THR A 50 -24.13 10.16 9.60
CA THR A 50 -23.21 11.23 9.16
C THR A 50 -22.91 11.23 7.67
N ASN A 51 -23.62 10.44 6.86
CA ASN A 51 -23.37 10.25 5.40
C ASN A 51 -23.43 11.52 4.52
N GLY A 52 -23.72 12.69 5.09
CA GLY A 52 -23.60 13.99 4.41
C GLY A 52 -22.14 14.49 4.29
N ILE A 53 -21.98 15.70 3.76
CA ILE A 53 -20.67 16.34 3.55
C ILE A 53 -19.84 16.38 4.85
N ILE A 54 -20.48 16.62 5.99
CA ILE A 54 -19.82 16.69 7.30
C ILE A 54 -19.15 15.36 7.66
N GLY A 55 -19.78 14.21 7.41
CA GLY A 55 -19.16 12.91 7.67
C GLY A 55 -17.98 12.62 6.76
N LYS A 56 -18.00 13.09 5.49
CA LYS A 56 -16.84 12.98 4.59
C LYS A 56 -15.63 13.76 5.11
N PHE A 57 -15.84 14.96 5.66
CA PHE A 57 -14.78 15.74 6.29
C PHE A 57 -14.27 15.08 7.59
N ALA A 58 -15.17 14.53 8.41
CA ALA A 58 -14.77 13.79 9.61
C ALA A 58 -13.94 12.54 9.25
N TYR A 59 -14.39 11.75 8.26
CA TYR A 59 -13.64 10.64 7.70
C TYR A 59 -12.24 11.07 7.22
N ALA A 60 -12.15 12.15 6.44
CA ALA A 60 -10.89 12.67 5.91
C ALA A 60 -9.90 13.05 7.03
N ILE A 61 -10.37 13.75 8.07
CA ILE A 61 -9.54 14.14 9.21
C ILE A 61 -9.04 12.90 9.96
N ILE A 62 -9.93 11.94 10.24
CA ILE A 62 -9.58 10.71 10.97
C ILE A 62 -8.53 9.91 10.20
N ILE A 63 -8.73 9.70 8.89
CA ILE A 63 -7.78 8.92 8.09
C ILE A 63 -6.43 9.63 7.98
N THR A 64 -6.39 10.96 7.87
CA THR A 64 -5.14 11.72 7.89
C THR A 64 -4.39 11.53 9.21
N ILE A 65 -5.08 11.59 10.35
CA ILE A 65 -4.44 11.36 11.66
C ILE A 65 -3.85 9.95 11.73
N ILE A 66 -4.62 8.93 11.34
CA ILE A 66 -4.16 7.53 11.32
C ILE A 66 -2.91 7.38 10.45
N VAL A 67 -2.94 7.91 9.22
CA VAL A 67 -1.80 7.84 8.28
C VAL A 67 -0.56 8.54 8.85
N VAL A 68 -0.71 9.71 9.48
CA VAL A 68 0.41 10.42 10.12
C VAL A 68 0.98 9.58 11.26
N LEU A 69 0.16 9.00 12.13
CA LEU A 69 0.61 8.16 13.24
C LEU A 69 1.37 6.92 12.75
N ILE A 70 0.83 6.21 11.74
CA ILE A 70 1.50 5.06 11.13
C ILE A 70 2.85 5.48 10.52
N THR A 71 2.87 6.59 9.79
CA THR A 71 4.10 7.12 9.15
C THR A 71 5.17 7.44 10.20
N LEU A 72 4.78 8.06 11.33
CA LEU A 72 5.69 8.36 12.43
C LEU A 72 6.25 7.08 13.08
N GLN A 73 5.43 6.03 13.22
CA GLN A 73 5.87 4.74 13.77
C GLN A 73 6.84 4.03 12.82
N LEU A 74 6.51 3.97 11.52
CA LEU A 74 7.39 3.38 10.50
C LEU A 74 8.75 4.08 10.44
N LYS A 75 8.77 5.42 10.56
CA LYS A 75 10.01 6.19 10.62
C LYS A 75 10.90 5.81 11.81
N LYS A 76 10.31 5.42 12.96
CA LYS A 76 11.08 4.94 14.12
C LYS A 76 11.67 3.55 13.89
N ILE A 77 10.92 2.67 13.22
CA ILE A 77 11.35 1.30 12.92
C ILE A 77 12.47 1.31 11.89
N SER A 78 12.36 2.13 10.84
CA SER A 78 13.37 2.22 9.77
C SER A 78 14.69 2.86 10.20
N LYS A 79 14.71 3.57 11.34
CA LYS A 79 15.93 4.20 11.90
C LYS A 79 16.70 3.28 12.86
N LYS A 80 16.16 2.10 13.14
CA LYS A 80 16.77 1.03 13.92
C LYS A 80 17.30 -0.03 12.96
#